data_AF-A0A450VZR5-F1
#
_entry.id   AF-A0A450VZR5-F1
#
_cell.length_a   1.000
_cell.length_b   1.000
_cell.length_c   1.000
_cell.angle_alpha   90.00
_cell.angle_beta   90.00
_cell.angle_gamma   90.00
#
_symmetry.space_group_name_H-M   'P 1'
#
loop_
_entity.id
_entity.type
_entity.pdbx_description
1 polymer ?
#
loop_
_entity_poly.entity_id
_entity_poly.type
_entity_poly.pdbx_seq_one_letter_code
_entity_poly.pdbx_strand_id
1 'polypeptide(L)'
;MARRFVLISWILNIFRGLRENIQDIAAFIAVISFFTALMGFIIQFDVLGDYSRVLCEWRISKDEYSMLTDSARLETDGQSRAKPMILQPSPTLSSAERTIGTDATDSKDNRSLNDDGFGDASITSLKENDSVTAVPEYLAGKCKDVPEGIYLWIATRKYNNQFYHPQPGPISNGCDNEWEGVAYIGESVDRNVGDKFEIHLIGTGVEGNIIIRNYITRENHIHKWPGMFWLPIDSITYRKLTVTRK
;
A
#
# COMPACT_ATOMS: atom_id res chain seq x y z
N MET A 1 22.09 -29.12 6.55
CA MET A 1 21.37 -29.99 7.51
C MET A 1 22.05 -30.10 8.90
N ALA A 2 23.04 -29.25 9.24
CA ALA A 2 23.83 -29.37 10.50
C ALA A 2 23.40 -28.43 11.65
N ARG A 3 22.56 -27.41 11.40
CA ARG A 3 22.18 -26.41 12.43
C ARG A 3 21.02 -26.82 13.37
N ARG A 4 20.27 -27.87 13.04
CA ARG A 4 19.14 -28.35 13.88
C ARG A 4 19.57 -29.23 15.06
N PHE A 5 20.78 -29.79 15.05
CA PHE A 5 21.27 -30.66 16.12
C PHE A 5 21.80 -29.91 17.35
N VAL A 6 22.28 -28.68 17.18
CA VAL A 6 22.84 -27.88 18.30
C VAL A 6 21.75 -27.47 19.31
N LEU A 7 20.55 -27.17 18.82
CA LEU A 7 19.43 -26.73 19.68
C LEU A 7 18.90 -27.86 20.55
N ILE A 8 18.80 -29.08 20.00
CA ILE A 8 18.34 -30.26 20.75
C ILE A 8 19.36 -30.64 21.84
N SER A 9 20.66 -30.52 21.56
CA SER A 9 21.71 -30.77 22.55
C SER A 9 21.69 -29.76 23.69
N TRP A 10 21.43 -28.48 23.41
CA TRP A 10 21.29 -27.44 24.44
C TRP A 10 20.08 -27.68 25.35
N ILE A 11 18.93 -28.04 24.76
CA ILE A 11 17.70 -28.35 25.50
C ILE A 11 17.90 -29.56 26.42
N LEU A 12 18.51 -30.64 25.91
CA LEU A 12 18.78 -31.84 26.71
C LEU A 12 19.75 -31.58 27.87
N ASN A 13 20.73 -30.68 27.71
CA ASN A 13 21.67 -30.34 28.77
C ASN A 13 21.02 -29.52 29.90
N ILE A 14 20.05 -28.67 29.57
CA ILE A 14 19.21 -27.96 30.55
C ILE A 14 18.36 -28.95 31.35
N PHE A 15 17.72 -29.91 30.67
CA PHE A 15 16.94 -30.95 31.35
C PHE A 15 17.78 -31.88 32.22
N ARG A 16 19.05 -32.12 31.85
CA ARG A 16 19.96 -32.94 32.66
C ARG A 16 20.37 -32.26 33.97
N GLY A 17 20.59 -30.94 33.95
CA GLY A 17 20.85 -30.15 35.16
C GLY A 17 19.65 -30.04 36.11
N LEU A 18 18.42 -30.09 35.57
CA LEU A 18 17.19 -30.01 36.37
C LEU A 18 16.89 -31.29 37.18
N ARG A 19 17.45 -32.44 36.80
CA ARG A 19 17.14 -33.73 37.47
C ARG A 19 17.81 -33.87 38.84
N GLU A 20 18.90 -33.15 39.09
CA GLU A 20 19.68 -33.30 40.33
C GLU A 20 19.17 -32.41 41.48
N ASN A 21 18.20 -31.53 41.23
CA ASN A 21 17.71 -30.57 42.24
C ASN A 21 16.18 -30.66 42.41
N ILE A 22 15.71 -31.77 43.00
CA ILE A 22 14.28 -32.07 43.24
C ILE A 22 13.68 -31.22 44.40
N GLN A 23 14.47 -30.38 45.07
CA GLN A 23 13.96 -29.60 46.22
C GLN A 23 13.06 -28.42 45.84
N ASP A 24 13.03 -27.99 44.57
CA ASP A 24 12.19 -26.88 44.11
C ASP A 24 11.07 -27.34 43.17
N ILE A 25 10.31 -28.37 43.58
CA ILE A 25 9.07 -28.79 42.89
C ILE A 25 8.14 -27.58 42.67
N ALA A 26 8.11 -26.63 43.62
CA ALA A 26 7.33 -25.39 43.49
C ALA A 26 7.82 -24.51 42.32
N ALA A 27 9.13 -24.35 42.15
CA ALA A 27 9.67 -23.56 41.03
C ALA A 27 9.43 -24.27 39.69
N PHE A 28 9.52 -25.59 39.65
CA PHE A 28 9.23 -26.37 38.46
C PHE A 28 7.75 -26.23 38.01
N ILE A 29 6.82 -26.29 38.97
CA ILE A 29 5.39 -26.05 38.70
C ILE A 29 5.16 -24.62 38.21
N ALA A 30 5.83 -23.63 38.80
CA ALA A 30 5.72 -22.23 38.37
C ALA A 30 6.21 -22.02 36.93
N VAL A 31 7.33 -22.65 36.56
CA VAL A 31 7.87 -22.59 35.20
C VAL A 31 6.90 -23.23 34.19
N ILE A 32 6.38 -24.43 34.47
CA ILE A 32 5.39 -25.07 33.61
C ILE A 32 4.14 -24.19 33.48
N SER A 33 3.64 -23.64 34.59
CA SER A 33 2.45 -22.78 34.60
C SER A 33 2.66 -21.52 33.74
N PHE A 34 3.83 -20.90 33.83
CA PHE A 34 4.21 -19.77 32.98
C PHE A 34 4.20 -20.14 31.49
N PHE A 35 4.82 -21.25 31.11
CA PHE A 35 4.83 -21.70 29.71
C PHE A 35 3.45 -22.08 29.20
N THR A 36 2.61 -22.67 30.05
CA THR A 36 1.24 -23.03 29.67
C THR A 36 0.39 -21.78 29.45
N ALA A 37 0.52 -20.77 30.32
CA ALA A 37 -0.13 -19.47 30.16
C ALA A 37 0.39 -18.71 28.92
N LEU A 38 1.70 -18.73 28.68
CA LEU A 38 2.32 -18.10 27.52
C LEU A 38 1.86 -18.76 26.21
N MET A 39 1.79 -20.09 26.16
CA MET A 39 1.26 -20.81 24.99
C MET A 39 -0.23 -20.54 24.79
N GLY A 40 -1.03 -20.47 25.86
CA GLY A 40 -2.43 -20.07 25.78
C GLY A 40 -2.61 -18.64 25.26
N PHE A 41 -1.76 -17.72 25.70
CA PHE A 41 -1.69 -16.34 25.22
C PHE A 41 -1.29 -16.27 23.74
N ILE A 42 -0.26 -17.02 23.33
CA ILE A 42 0.15 -17.11 21.91
C ILE A 42 -0.98 -17.67 21.06
N ILE A 43 -1.69 -18.72 21.52
CA ILE A 43 -2.83 -19.29 20.80
C ILE A 43 -4.00 -18.31 20.73
N GLN A 44 -4.31 -17.57 21.80
CA GLN A 44 -5.33 -16.51 21.77
C GLN A 44 -4.94 -15.35 20.85
N PHE A 45 -3.66 -15.00 20.77
CA PHE A 45 -3.14 -14.03 19.80
C PHE A 45 -3.10 -14.58 18.37
N ASP A 46 -2.89 -15.88 18.17
CA ASP A 46 -3.01 -16.53 16.86
C ASP A 46 -4.48 -16.67 16.42
N VAL A 47 -5.45 -16.70 17.35
CA VAL A 47 -6.88 -16.55 17.03
C VAL A 47 -7.23 -15.10 16.65
N LEU A 48 -6.41 -14.13 17.03
CA LEU A 48 -6.39 -12.76 16.48
C LEU A 48 -5.45 -12.62 15.24
N GLY A 49 -4.96 -13.74 14.70
CA GLY A 49 -5.11 -14.11 13.29
C GLY A 49 -4.50 -13.28 12.17
N ASP A 50 -3.81 -12.16 12.41
CA ASP A 50 -3.27 -11.33 11.32
C ASP A 50 -1.74 -11.15 11.37
N TYR A 51 -1.08 -11.26 12.52
CA TYR A 51 0.37 -10.96 12.59
C TYR A 51 1.29 -12.11 12.16
N SER A 52 0.94 -13.37 12.46
CA SER A 52 1.76 -14.53 12.09
C SER A 52 1.70 -14.84 10.58
N ARG A 53 0.59 -14.50 9.92
CA ARG A 53 0.48 -14.52 8.45
C ARG A 53 1.39 -13.50 7.79
N VAL A 54 1.42 -12.26 8.27
CA VAL A 54 2.28 -11.20 7.74
C VAL A 54 3.78 -11.55 7.87
N LEU A 55 4.20 -12.14 8.99
CA LEU A 55 5.61 -12.53 9.19
C LEU A 55 6.03 -13.76 8.38
N CYS A 56 5.13 -14.72 8.15
CA CYS A 56 5.40 -15.85 7.24
C CYS A 56 5.36 -15.42 5.76
N GLU A 57 4.48 -14.50 5.37
CA GLU A 57 4.39 -13.94 4.01
C GLU A 57 5.62 -13.09 3.66
N TRP A 58 6.20 -12.35 4.61
CA TRP A 58 7.48 -11.64 4.40
C TRP A 58 8.64 -12.57 4.06
N ARG A 59 8.65 -13.80 4.60
CA ARG A 59 9.72 -14.77 4.30
C ARG A 59 9.55 -15.41 2.92
N ILE A 60 8.33 -15.71 2.49
CA ILE A 60 8.05 -16.27 1.15
C ILE A 60 8.30 -15.21 0.06
N SER A 61 7.87 -13.97 0.31
CA SER A 61 8.10 -12.85 -0.61
C SER A 61 9.60 -12.66 -0.91
N LYS A 62 10.46 -12.74 0.12
CA LYS A 62 11.91 -12.56 -0.05
C LYS A 62 12.56 -13.61 -0.98
N ASP A 63 12.06 -14.84 -0.97
CA ASP A 63 12.60 -15.92 -1.81
C ASP A 63 12.14 -15.77 -3.27
N GLU A 64 10.91 -15.31 -3.51
CA GLU A 64 10.38 -15.04 -4.86
C GLU A 64 11.00 -13.77 -5.49
N TYR A 65 11.34 -12.77 -4.67
CA TYR A 65 12.08 -11.58 -5.11
C TYR A 65 13.46 -11.92 -5.68
N SER A 66 14.16 -12.91 -5.12
CA SER A 66 15.50 -13.29 -5.62
C SER A 66 15.46 -13.81 -7.06
N MET A 67 14.39 -14.52 -7.44
CA MET A 67 14.26 -15.10 -8.78
C MET A 67 13.85 -14.07 -9.85
N LEU A 68 13.09 -13.04 -9.48
CA LEU A 68 12.65 -11.98 -10.42
C LEU A 68 13.74 -10.93 -10.70
N THR A 69 14.63 -10.65 -9.74
CA THR A 69 15.79 -9.79 -10.00
C THR A 69 16.83 -10.45 -10.92
N ASP A 70 16.92 -11.78 -10.92
CA ASP A 70 17.84 -12.50 -11.80
C ASP A 70 17.34 -12.59 -13.24
N SER A 71 16.01 -12.62 -13.47
CA SER A 71 15.43 -12.63 -14.83
C SER A 71 15.46 -11.24 -15.48
N ALA A 72 15.24 -10.16 -14.74
CA ALA A 72 15.35 -8.79 -15.26
C ALA A 72 16.78 -8.43 -15.70
N ARG A 73 17.81 -9.06 -15.11
CA ARG A 73 19.22 -8.85 -15.49
C ARG A 73 19.59 -9.52 -16.82
N LEU A 74 18.86 -10.57 -17.22
CA LEU A 74 19.09 -11.30 -18.47
C LEU A 74 18.48 -10.61 -19.70
N GLU A 75 17.45 -9.78 -19.54
CA GLU A 75 16.85 -9.07 -20.69
C GLU A 75 17.61 -7.80 -21.09
N THR A 76 18.35 -7.18 -20.16
CA THR A 76 19.16 -5.98 -20.47
C THR A 76 20.36 -6.23 -21.38
N ASP A 77 20.85 -7.47 -21.49
CA ASP A 77 21.96 -7.81 -22.38
C ASP A 77 21.52 -8.17 -23.81
N GLY A 78 20.22 -8.33 -24.06
CA GLY A 78 19.66 -8.72 -25.37
C GLY A 78 19.23 -7.55 -26.27
N GLN A 79 19.00 -6.35 -25.71
CA GLN A 79 18.35 -5.23 -26.40
C GLN A 79 19.33 -4.15 -26.89
N SER A 80 20.55 -4.52 -27.29
CA SER A 80 21.55 -3.57 -27.85
C SER A 80 21.81 -3.85 -29.34
N ARG A 81 20.76 -3.79 -30.17
CA ARG A 81 20.92 -3.76 -31.64
C ARG A 81 19.66 -3.27 -32.38
N ALA A 82 19.19 -2.06 -32.09
CA ALA A 82 18.32 -1.33 -33.01
C ALA A 82 18.76 0.14 -33.11
N LYS A 83 19.22 0.50 -34.30
CA LYS A 83 19.73 1.82 -34.68
C LYS A 83 18.55 2.74 -34.96
N PRO A 84 18.35 3.85 -34.24
CA PRO A 84 17.24 4.76 -34.53
C PRO A 84 17.54 5.59 -35.79
N MET A 85 16.55 5.63 -36.68
CA MET A 85 16.53 6.40 -37.91
C MET A 85 16.17 7.85 -37.58
N ILE A 86 17.10 8.77 -37.87
CA ILE A 86 16.98 10.21 -37.63
C ILE A 86 16.04 10.80 -38.69
N LEU A 87 14.95 11.43 -38.26
CA LEU A 87 14.13 12.32 -39.07
C LEU A 87 14.31 13.75 -38.53
N GLN A 88 14.88 14.62 -39.36
CA GLN A 88 15.06 16.04 -39.07
C GLN A 88 13.73 16.82 -39.20
N PRO A 89 13.54 17.89 -38.40
CA PRO A 89 12.35 18.74 -38.44
C PRO A 89 12.47 19.89 -39.47
N SER A 90 11.34 20.30 -40.03
CA SER A 90 11.19 21.57 -40.78
C SER A 90 10.59 22.67 -39.89
N PRO A 91 11.04 23.93 -40.00
CA PRO A 91 10.57 25.04 -39.18
C PRO A 91 9.50 25.87 -39.90
N THR A 92 8.54 26.44 -39.17
CA THR A 92 7.87 27.68 -39.60
C THR A 92 7.53 28.57 -38.40
N LEU A 93 7.89 29.84 -38.55
CA LEU A 93 7.67 30.98 -37.64
C LEU A 93 6.18 31.38 -37.53
N SER A 94 5.80 32.01 -36.41
CA SER A 94 5.51 33.47 -36.33
C SER A 94 4.41 33.84 -35.32
N SER A 95 4.80 34.69 -34.37
CA SER A 95 4.10 35.85 -33.79
C SER A 95 2.65 35.76 -33.28
N ALA A 96 2.44 36.14 -32.02
CA ALA A 96 1.86 37.46 -31.69
C ALA A 96 1.79 37.72 -30.17
N GLU A 97 2.06 38.98 -29.83
CA GLU A 97 1.99 39.63 -28.51
C GLU A 97 0.58 39.72 -27.89
N ARG A 98 0.54 39.89 -26.55
CA ARG A 98 -0.25 40.83 -25.70
C ARG A 98 -0.78 40.15 -24.43
N THR A 99 -1.03 40.77 -23.28
CA THR A 99 -0.63 42.00 -22.58
C THR A 99 -1.14 41.80 -21.14
N ILE A 100 -0.29 42.08 -20.16
CA ILE A 100 -0.50 42.64 -18.80
C ILE A 100 -1.95 42.72 -18.29
N GLY A 101 -2.18 42.11 -17.11
CA GLY A 101 -3.29 42.41 -16.21
C GLY A 101 -2.95 41.99 -14.77
N THR A 102 -2.33 42.91 -14.03
CA THR A 102 -2.19 42.85 -12.57
C THR A 102 -3.55 43.13 -11.93
N ASP A 103 -4.03 42.24 -11.06
CA ASP A 103 -4.82 42.69 -9.92
C ASP A 103 -4.65 41.72 -8.75
N ALA A 104 -4.26 42.29 -7.62
CA ALA A 104 -4.03 41.60 -6.37
C ALA A 104 -5.03 42.15 -5.37
N THR A 105 -5.87 41.30 -4.79
CA THR A 105 -6.23 41.39 -3.36
C THR A 105 -7.02 40.16 -2.89
N ASP A 106 -6.60 39.71 -1.72
CA ASP A 106 -7.37 39.01 -0.69
C ASP A 106 -7.76 37.53 -0.91
N SER A 107 -6.89 36.64 -0.44
CA SER A 107 -7.34 35.37 0.15
C SER A 107 -6.42 34.99 1.31
N LYS A 108 -6.94 35.19 2.51
CA LYS A 108 -6.37 34.76 3.79
C LYS A 108 -6.21 33.24 3.84
N ASP A 109 -5.00 32.83 4.23
CA ASP A 109 -4.65 31.64 5.01
C ASP A 109 -5.30 30.28 4.63
N ASN A 110 -4.76 29.67 3.58
CA ASN A 110 -4.60 28.20 3.53
C ASN A 110 -3.10 27.91 3.41
N ARG A 111 -2.43 27.82 4.55
CA ARG A 111 -1.02 27.40 4.63
C ARG A 111 -0.93 25.97 4.11
N SER A 112 -0.50 25.84 2.85
CA SER A 112 -0.16 24.60 2.18
C SER A 112 0.88 23.85 3.03
N LEU A 113 0.58 22.58 3.32
CA LEU A 113 1.43 21.66 4.07
C LEU A 113 2.56 21.05 3.21
N ASN A 114 2.84 21.59 2.01
CA ASN A 114 3.58 20.90 0.96
C ASN A 114 5.10 21.21 0.94
N ASP A 115 5.74 21.45 2.09
CA ASP A 115 7.19 21.71 2.16
C ASP A 115 8.02 20.45 2.52
N ASP A 116 7.47 19.27 2.25
CA ASP A 116 8.04 17.96 2.56
C ASP A 116 8.65 17.23 1.36
N GLY A 117 8.65 17.86 0.18
CA GLY A 117 9.33 17.34 -1.02
C GLY A 117 8.63 16.17 -1.71
N PHE A 118 7.36 15.89 -1.38
CA PHE A 118 6.57 14.82 -1.99
C PHE A 118 5.68 15.27 -3.15
N GLY A 119 5.72 16.56 -3.51
CA GLY A 119 4.86 17.13 -4.56
C GLY A 119 3.41 17.31 -4.12
N ASP A 120 2.52 17.50 -5.08
CA ASP A 120 1.08 17.63 -4.85
C ASP A 120 0.29 16.69 -5.78
N ALA A 121 -0.81 16.14 -5.28
CA ALA A 121 -1.72 15.32 -6.06
C ALA A 121 -3.17 15.52 -5.59
N SER A 122 -4.09 15.65 -6.54
CA SER A 122 -5.49 15.96 -6.26
C SER A 122 -6.43 15.20 -7.19
N ILE A 123 -7.64 14.94 -6.70
CA ILE A 123 -8.76 14.41 -7.49
C ILE A 123 -9.56 15.60 -8.01
N THR A 124 -9.77 15.68 -9.32
CA THR A 124 -10.50 16.79 -9.97
C THR A 124 -11.84 16.39 -10.56
N SER A 125 -12.06 15.10 -10.83
CA SER A 125 -13.33 14.59 -11.36
C SER A 125 -14.46 14.56 -10.33
N LEU A 126 -14.14 14.56 -9.04
CA LEU A 126 -15.09 14.53 -7.93
C LEU A 126 -14.77 15.60 -6.89
N LYS A 127 -15.80 16.05 -6.17
CA LYS A 127 -15.74 17.00 -5.06
C LYS A 127 -16.25 16.37 -3.76
N GLU A 128 -15.96 17.05 -2.66
CA GLU A 128 -16.43 16.65 -1.34
C GLU A 128 -17.97 16.64 -1.30
N ASN A 129 -18.53 15.56 -0.77
CA ASN A 129 -19.97 15.27 -0.68
C ASN A 129 -20.69 15.07 -2.02
N ASP A 130 -19.98 14.80 -3.11
CA ASP A 130 -20.61 14.43 -4.37
C ASP A 130 -21.41 13.13 -4.26
N SER A 131 -22.41 13.00 -5.14
CA SER A 131 -23.23 11.79 -5.27
C SER A 131 -22.79 10.98 -6.48
N VAL A 132 -22.44 9.71 -6.27
CA VAL A 132 -21.90 8.82 -7.29
C VAL A 132 -22.94 7.78 -7.69
N THR A 133 -23.23 7.68 -8.98
CA THR A 133 -24.24 6.75 -9.54
C THR A 133 -23.62 5.52 -10.21
N ALA A 134 -22.40 5.63 -10.75
CA ALA A 134 -21.75 4.55 -11.47
C ALA A 134 -20.97 3.60 -10.55
N VAL A 135 -20.92 2.34 -10.93
CA VAL A 135 -20.06 1.31 -10.32
C VAL A 135 -19.42 0.50 -11.46
N PRO A 136 -18.11 0.63 -11.73
CA PRO A 136 -17.17 1.53 -11.05
C PRO A 136 -17.34 3.02 -11.44
N GLU A 137 -16.75 3.90 -10.62
CA GLU A 137 -16.62 5.33 -10.91
C GLU A 137 -15.21 5.62 -11.47
N TYR A 138 -15.16 6.35 -12.59
CA TYR A 138 -13.90 6.75 -13.21
C TYR A 138 -13.42 8.07 -12.59
N LEU A 139 -12.18 8.06 -12.11
CA LEU A 139 -11.56 9.21 -11.46
C LEU A 139 -10.51 9.82 -12.37
N ALA A 140 -10.44 11.15 -12.36
CA ALA A 140 -9.36 11.91 -12.98
C ALA A 140 -8.85 12.95 -11.98
N GLY A 141 -7.58 13.30 -12.12
CA GLY A 141 -6.95 14.26 -11.24
C GLY A 141 -5.70 14.87 -11.83
N LYS A 142 -5.08 15.72 -11.01
CA LYS A 142 -3.85 16.44 -11.34
C LYS A 142 -2.80 16.20 -10.30
N CYS A 143 -1.55 16.24 -10.71
CA CYS A 143 -0.39 16.09 -9.89
C CYS A 143 0.70 17.04 -10.36
N LYS A 144 1.62 17.37 -9.45
CA LYS A 144 2.75 18.23 -9.75
C LYS A 144 3.91 17.88 -8.85
N ASP A 145 5.09 17.71 -9.43
CA ASP A 145 6.35 17.48 -8.74
C ASP A 145 6.30 16.22 -7.83
N VAL A 146 5.47 15.22 -8.14
CA VAL A 146 5.47 13.94 -7.41
C VAL A 146 6.65 13.11 -7.90
N PRO A 147 7.63 12.80 -7.03
CA PRO A 147 8.88 12.20 -7.48
C PRO A 147 8.71 10.74 -7.91
N GLU A 148 9.56 10.30 -8.84
CA GLU A 148 9.71 8.88 -9.14
C GLU A 148 10.07 8.09 -7.88
N GLY A 149 9.52 6.89 -7.76
CA GLY A 149 9.63 6.06 -6.55
C GLY A 149 8.45 6.23 -5.58
N ILE A 150 7.61 7.26 -5.78
CA ILE A 150 6.31 7.39 -5.12
C ILE A 150 5.21 6.91 -6.07
N TYR A 151 4.50 5.86 -5.67
CA TYR A 151 3.41 5.25 -6.42
C TYR A 151 2.07 5.80 -5.95
N LEU A 152 1.30 6.37 -6.86
CA LEU A 152 -0.04 6.86 -6.56
C LEU A 152 -1.07 5.73 -6.60
N TRP A 153 -1.95 5.70 -5.60
CA TRP A 153 -3.01 4.71 -5.44
C TRP A 153 -4.31 5.38 -5.01
N ILE A 154 -5.43 4.78 -5.40
CA ILE A 154 -6.73 5.06 -4.79
C ILE A 154 -7.04 3.93 -3.80
N ALA A 155 -7.49 4.30 -2.61
CA ALA A 155 -8.12 3.39 -1.67
C ALA A 155 -9.50 3.91 -1.29
N THR A 156 -10.50 3.03 -1.25
CA THR A 156 -11.86 3.39 -0.80
C THR A 156 -12.18 2.73 0.51
N ARG A 157 -13.09 3.30 1.30
CA ARG A 157 -13.70 2.63 2.45
C ARG A 157 -15.08 3.18 2.73
N LYS A 158 -15.95 2.38 3.34
CA LYS A 158 -17.22 2.90 3.87
C LYS A 158 -16.93 3.85 5.05
N TYR A 159 -17.64 4.97 5.17
CA TYR A 159 -17.32 6.08 6.10
C TYR A 159 -17.15 5.67 7.58
N ASN A 160 -17.86 4.62 8.02
CA ASN A 160 -17.77 4.07 9.39
C ASN A 160 -17.03 2.73 9.46
N ASN A 161 -16.30 2.35 8.42
CA ASN A 161 -15.51 1.13 8.37
C ASN A 161 -14.02 1.49 8.46
N GLN A 162 -13.26 0.68 9.19
CA GLN A 162 -11.82 0.86 9.38
C GLN A 162 -11.01 0.25 8.23
N PHE A 163 -11.59 -0.67 7.46
CA PHE A 163 -10.89 -1.36 6.38
C PHE A 163 -10.84 -0.54 5.09
N TYR A 164 -9.62 -0.34 4.58
CA TYR A 164 -9.33 0.27 3.28
C TYR A 164 -9.37 -0.79 2.19
N HIS A 165 -9.93 -0.45 1.03
CA HIS A 165 -9.94 -1.30 -0.14
C HIS A 165 -9.13 -0.58 -1.22
N PRO A 166 -7.83 -0.91 -1.38
CA PRO A 166 -7.06 -0.44 -2.52
C PRO A 166 -7.73 -0.83 -3.84
N GLN A 167 -7.73 0.10 -4.77
CA GLN A 167 -8.32 -0.05 -6.09
C GLN A 167 -7.28 -0.54 -7.10
N PRO A 168 -7.69 -1.03 -8.30
CA PRO A 168 -6.75 -1.39 -9.35
C PRO A 168 -5.75 -0.27 -9.63
N GLY A 169 -4.47 -0.63 -9.78
CA GLY A 169 -3.38 0.33 -9.89
C GLY A 169 -2.00 -0.35 -9.86
N PRO A 170 -0.92 0.41 -9.58
CA PRO A 170 -0.89 1.84 -9.23
C PRO A 170 -1.36 2.72 -10.39
N ILE A 171 -1.78 3.94 -10.06
CA ILE A 171 -2.18 4.97 -11.02
C ILE A 171 -0.96 5.48 -11.78
N SER A 172 0.13 5.73 -11.04
CA SER A 172 1.39 6.21 -11.60
C SER A 172 2.57 5.89 -10.68
N ASN A 173 3.79 6.07 -11.20
CA ASN A 173 5.06 6.09 -10.46
C ASN A 173 5.72 7.45 -10.72
N GLY A 174 5.66 8.37 -9.76
CA GLY A 174 5.82 9.79 -10.04
C GLY A 174 4.64 10.36 -10.83
N CYS A 175 4.52 11.70 -10.86
CA CYS A 175 3.40 12.37 -11.54
C CYS A 175 3.61 13.90 -11.65
N ASP A 176 3.57 14.43 -12.88
CA ASP A 176 3.74 15.87 -13.17
C ASP A 176 2.57 16.53 -13.93
N ASN A 177 1.55 15.76 -14.32
CA ASN A 177 0.43 16.26 -15.12
C ASN A 177 -0.91 15.71 -14.64
N GLU A 178 -1.60 14.97 -15.51
CA GLU A 178 -2.92 14.41 -15.25
C GLU A 178 -2.79 12.91 -15.01
N TRP A 179 -3.72 12.39 -14.21
CA TRP A 179 -3.81 10.96 -13.93
C TRP A 179 -5.26 10.52 -14.03
N GLU A 180 -5.45 9.24 -14.36
CA GLU A 180 -6.75 8.59 -14.43
C GLU A 180 -6.74 7.30 -13.61
N GLY A 181 -7.86 6.99 -12.97
CA GLY A 181 -8.00 5.82 -12.12
C GLY A 181 -9.45 5.39 -12.00
N VAL A 182 -9.67 4.33 -11.22
CA VAL A 182 -10.99 3.73 -11.03
C VAL A 182 -11.24 3.54 -9.54
N ALA A 183 -12.47 3.83 -9.10
CA ALA A 183 -12.93 3.57 -7.75
C ALA A 183 -14.25 2.78 -7.75
N TYR A 184 -14.23 1.60 -7.14
CA TYR A 184 -15.41 0.83 -6.80
C TYR A 184 -16.00 1.38 -5.50
N ILE A 185 -17.15 2.04 -5.63
CA ILE A 185 -17.87 2.69 -4.52
C ILE A 185 -19.16 1.89 -4.30
N GLY A 186 -19.18 1.08 -3.24
CA GLY A 186 -20.25 0.10 -2.99
C GLY A 186 -20.04 -1.24 -3.70
N GLU A 187 -20.88 -2.22 -3.39
CA GLU A 187 -20.77 -3.58 -3.93
C GLU A 187 -21.34 -3.72 -5.36
N SER A 188 -22.41 -3.01 -5.67
CA SER A 188 -23.10 -3.08 -6.96
C SER A 188 -23.98 -1.85 -7.20
N VAL A 189 -24.64 -1.80 -8.38
CA VAL A 189 -25.51 -0.69 -8.75
C VAL A 189 -26.66 -0.50 -7.75
N ASP A 190 -27.26 -1.58 -7.25
CA ASP A 190 -28.45 -1.53 -6.38
C ASP A 190 -28.12 -1.70 -4.89
N ARG A 191 -26.84 -1.89 -4.54
CA ARG A 191 -26.40 -2.07 -3.15
C ARG A 191 -25.73 -0.80 -2.65
N ASN A 192 -25.84 -0.60 -1.34
CA ASN A 192 -25.22 0.52 -0.62
C ASN A 192 -25.71 1.90 -1.07
N VAL A 193 -26.87 2.01 -1.74
CA VAL A 193 -27.50 3.30 -2.04
C VAL A 193 -27.77 4.06 -0.74
N GLY A 194 -27.37 5.33 -0.71
CA GLY A 194 -27.42 6.20 0.48
C GLY A 194 -26.24 6.04 1.45
N ASP A 195 -25.41 5.01 1.29
CA ASP A 195 -24.20 4.87 2.11
C ASP A 195 -23.14 5.90 1.70
N LYS A 196 -22.36 6.34 2.70
CA LYS A 196 -21.20 7.21 2.50
C LYS A 196 -19.91 6.41 2.39
N PHE A 197 -19.05 6.85 1.49
CA PHE A 197 -17.74 6.28 1.26
C PHE A 197 -16.67 7.37 1.30
N GLU A 198 -15.49 7.01 1.77
CA GLU A 198 -14.31 7.85 1.67
C GLU A 198 -13.41 7.31 0.55
N ILE A 199 -12.91 8.22 -0.28
CA ILE A 199 -11.92 7.98 -1.31
C ILE A 199 -10.62 8.64 -0.85
N HIS A 200 -9.55 7.87 -0.80
CA HIS A 200 -8.22 8.31 -0.39
C HIS A 200 -7.29 8.19 -1.60
N LEU A 201 -6.71 9.32 -2.02
CA LEU A 201 -5.57 9.35 -2.93
C LEU A 201 -4.31 9.33 -2.09
N ILE A 202 -3.53 8.25 -2.23
CA ILE A 202 -2.34 8.01 -1.42
C ILE A 202 -1.12 7.82 -2.30
N GLY A 203 0.03 8.30 -1.84
CA GLY A 203 1.34 7.94 -2.37
C GLY A 203 2.01 6.92 -1.47
N THR A 204 2.69 5.94 -2.03
CA THR A 204 3.51 4.99 -1.26
C THR A 204 4.90 4.90 -1.85
N GLY A 205 5.91 4.62 -1.02
CA GLY A 205 7.20 4.19 -1.52
C GLY A 205 7.16 2.81 -2.19
N VAL A 206 8.34 2.30 -2.54
CA VAL A 206 8.49 0.98 -3.18
C VAL A 206 7.92 -0.13 -2.30
N GLU A 207 8.20 -0.10 -0.99
CA GLU A 207 7.72 -1.13 -0.05
C GLU A 207 6.19 -1.11 0.07
N GLY A 208 5.57 0.05 0.24
CA GLY A 208 4.11 0.15 0.30
C GLY A 208 3.43 -0.27 -1.01
N ASN A 209 4.01 0.06 -2.17
CA ASN A 209 3.52 -0.39 -3.47
C ASN A 209 3.53 -1.93 -3.59
N ILE A 210 4.57 -2.58 -3.06
CA ILE A 210 4.66 -4.05 -3.03
C ILE A 210 3.55 -4.63 -2.15
N ILE A 211 3.34 -4.08 -0.95
CA ILE A 211 2.31 -4.55 -0.01
C ILE A 211 0.92 -4.44 -0.65
N ILE A 212 0.59 -3.31 -1.26
CA ILE A 212 -0.71 -3.09 -1.92
C ILE A 212 -0.89 -4.03 -3.11
N ARG A 213 0.12 -4.17 -3.98
CA ARG A 213 0.06 -5.10 -5.13
C ARG A 213 -0.14 -6.54 -4.70
N ASN A 214 0.56 -6.98 -3.67
CA ASN A 214 0.42 -8.34 -3.13
C ASN A 214 -0.98 -8.57 -2.57
N TYR A 215 -1.53 -7.60 -1.83
CA TYR A 215 -2.92 -7.63 -1.38
C TYR A 215 -3.88 -7.79 -2.56
N ILE A 216 -3.83 -6.89 -3.55
CA ILE A 216 -4.73 -6.93 -4.72
C ILE A 216 -4.60 -8.26 -5.47
N THR A 217 -3.37 -8.75 -5.68
CA THR A 217 -3.10 -10.00 -6.40
C THR A 217 -3.70 -11.20 -5.66
N ARG A 218 -3.51 -11.27 -4.34
CA ARG A 218 -4.05 -12.34 -3.50
C ARG A 218 -5.57 -12.32 -3.48
N GLU A 219 -6.16 -11.15 -3.23
CA GLU A 219 -7.61 -10.97 -3.14
C GLU A 219 -8.32 -11.22 -4.48
N ASN A 220 -7.70 -10.84 -5.61
CA ASN A 220 -8.14 -11.24 -6.94
C ASN A 220 -8.15 -12.76 -7.12
N HIS A 221 -7.10 -13.45 -6.67
CA HIS A 221 -7.01 -14.90 -6.79
C HIS A 221 -8.10 -15.62 -5.98
N ILE A 222 -8.37 -15.17 -4.74
CA ILE A 222 -9.35 -15.82 -3.85
C ILE A 222 -10.77 -15.25 -3.97
N HIS A 223 -10.97 -14.22 -4.79
CA HIS A 223 -12.25 -13.52 -4.98
C HIS A 223 -12.91 -13.05 -3.68
N LYS A 224 -12.09 -12.57 -2.74
CA LYS A 224 -12.53 -12.00 -1.46
C LYS A 224 -11.79 -10.70 -1.22
N TRP A 225 -12.46 -9.73 -0.61
CA TRP A 225 -11.92 -8.39 -0.41
C TRP A 225 -12.21 -7.91 1.01
N PRO A 226 -11.57 -8.50 2.04
CA PRO A 226 -11.80 -8.11 3.43
C PRO A 226 -11.37 -6.67 3.72
N GLY A 227 -10.51 -6.10 2.87
CA GLY A 227 -9.89 -4.80 3.08
C GLY A 227 -8.63 -4.89 3.93
N MET A 228 -7.78 -3.87 3.82
CA MET A 228 -6.60 -3.66 4.63
C MET A 228 -6.97 -2.84 5.85
N PHE A 229 -6.66 -3.33 7.05
CA PHE A 229 -6.95 -2.60 8.28
C PHE A 229 -6.12 -1.31 8.41
N TRP A 230 -4.89 -1.33 7.91
CA TRP A 230 -4.00 -0.16 7.80
C TRP A 230 -3.45 -0.04 6.39
N LEU A 231 -3.25 1.19 5.93
CA LEU A 231 -2.41 1.45 4.77
C LEU A 231 -0.92 1.17 5.12
N PRO A 232 -0.05 0.92 4.12
CA PRO A 232 1.39 0.80 4.36
C PRO A 232 1.95 1.96 5.18
N ILE A 233 2.93 1.69 6.04
CA ILE A 233 3.48 2.70 6.98
C ILE A 233 4.15 3.88 6.27
N ASP A 234 4.65 3.67 5.06
CA ASP A 234 5.24 4.67 4.17
C ASP A 234 4.21 5.40 3.30
N SER A 235 2.91 5.26 3.60
CA SER A 235 1.85 5.93 2.84
C SER A 235 1.69 7.39 3.26
N ILE A 236 1.55 8.26 2.26
CA ILE A 236 1.20 9.67 2.39
C ILE A 236 -0.19 9.87 1.80
N THR A 237 -1.08 10.56 2.50
CA THR A 237 -2.41 10.89 1.97
C THR A 237 -2.38 12.28 1.34
N TYR A 238 -2.51 12.36 0.02
CA TYR A 238 -2.60 13.64 -0.70
C TYR A 238 -3.99 14.23 -0.63
N ARG A 239 -5.00 13.39 -0.84
CA ARG A 239 -6.40 13.82 -0.83
C ARG A 239 -7.29 12.78 -0.17
N LYS A 240 -8.22 13.27 0.63
CA LYS A 240 -9.35 12.51 1.14
C LYS A 240 -10.64 13.20 0.69
N LEU A 241 -11.58 12.44 0.14
CA LEU A 241 -12.91 12.90 -0.22
C LEU A 241 -13.99 12.00 0.38
N THR A 242 -15.10 12.58 0.82
CA THR A 242 -16.31 11.81 1.17
C THR A 242 -17.33 11.92 0.04
N VAL A 243 -17.93 10.81 -0.38
CA VAL A 243 -19.00 10.76 -1.39
C VAL A 243 -20.17 9.91 -0.91
N THR A 244 -21.34 10.12 -1.50
CA THR A 244 -22.55 9.30 -1.22
C THR A 244 -22.92 8.48 -2.44
N ARG A 245 -23.16 7.19 -2.26
CA ARG A 245 -23.67 6.32 -3.34
C ARG A 245 -25.15 6.65 -3.61
N LYS A 246 -25.53 6.88 -4.86
CA LYS A 246 -26.91 7.23 -5.27
C LYS A 246 -27.58 6.14 -6.09
#